data_AF-A0A962UYE2-F1
#
_entry.id   AF-A0A962UYE2-F1
#
_cell.length_a   1.000
_cell.length_b   1.000
_cell.length_c   1.000
_cell.angle_alpha   90.00
_cell.angle_beta   90.00
_cell.angle_gamma   90.00
#
_symmetry.space_group_name_H-M   'P 1'
#
loop_
_entity.id
_entity.type
_entity.pdbx_description
1 polymer ?
#
loop_
_entity_poly.entity_id
_entity_poly.type
_entity_poly.pdbx_seq_one_letter_code
_entity_poly.pdbx_strand_id
1 'polypeptide(L)'
;AEAGEQSLNVVQNPASTAEQRQQALESYTEELERLSLAADSIGLQGLAQLCAHLHANLDAFTAREQVLSEQESALLRGWQQPVLDYLEAIGTEASSRQLVNFMSQAEWLLPLDQDAANDILESLRHPAPSLEDFGDIEERPREARPEDVSLELPPETNPELLDSLLQELPNQTSEFSAAIQQLYEGTGTPADMEAAQRIAHTLKGAGNT
;
A
#
# COMPACT_ATOMS: atom_id res chain seq x y z
N ALA A 1 17.87 -10.39 -4.28
CA ALA A 1 18.52 -11.16 -3.19
C ALA A 1 20.02 -11.27 -3.43
N GLU A 2 20.49 -11.89 -4.53
CA GLU A 2 21.94 -12.09 -4.77
C GLU A 2 22.78 -10.79 -4.84
N ALA A 3 22.26 -9.70 -5.43
CA ALA A 3 22.96 -8.43 -5.54
C ALA A 3 23.14 -7.71 -4.18
N GLY A 4 22.09 -7.67 -3.35
CA GLY A 4 22.17 -7.16 -1.98
C GLY A 4 23.12 -7.96 -1.09
N GLU A 5 23.13 -9.30 -1.20
CA GLU A 5 24.08 -10.14 -0.46
C GLU A 5 25.54 -9.91 -0.89
N GLN A 6 25.79 -9.74 -2.18
CA GLN A 6 27.12 -9.40 -2.70
C GLN A 6 27.58 -8.04 -2.17
N SER A 7 26.69 -7.06 -2.13
CA SER A 7 26.96 -5.72 -1.58
C SER A 7 27.35 -5.80 -0.10
N LEU A 8 26.57 -6.51 0.73
CA LEU A 8 26.87 -6.67 2.15
C LEU A 8 28.20 -7.41 2.40
N ASN A 9 28.54 -8.38 1.55
CA ASN A 9 29.83 -9.09 1.65
C ASN A 9 31.03 -8.16 1.35
N VAL A 10 30.89 -7.18 0.45
CA VAL A 10 31.92 -6.17 0.19
C VAL A 10 32.10 -5.23 1.38
N VAL A 11 31.00 -4.83 2.02
CA VAL A 11 31.02 -3.88 3.15
C VAL A 11 31.62 -4.51 4.42
N GLN A 12 31.42 -5.81 4.63
CA GLN A 12 32.03 -6.55 5.75
C GLN A 12 33.50 -6.94 5.53
N ASN A 13 33.98 -6.94 4.29
CA ASN A 13 35.33 -7.41 4.00
C ASN A 13 36.36 -6.34 4.41
N PRO A 14 37.25 -6.63 5.39
CA PRO A 14 38.26 -5.68 5.84
C PRO A 14 39.32 -5.38 4.77
N ALA A 15 39.44 -6.21 3.74
CA ALA A 15 40.31 -5.97 2.59
C ALA A 15 39.71 -5.03 1.54
N SER A 16 38.40 -4.73 1.61
CA SER A 16 37.77 -3.74 0.74
C SER A 16 38.28 -2.34 1.07
N THR A 17 38.44 -1.51 0.05
CA THR A 17 38.72 -0.08 0.22
C THR A 17 37.48 0.67 0.71
N ALA A 18 37.67 1.87 1.25
CA ALA A 18 36.54 2.72 1.66
C ALA A 18 35.59 3.02 0.48
N GLU A 19 36.16 3.33 -0.70
CA GLU A 19 35.41 3.58 -1.94
C GLU A 19 34.56 2.37 -2.35
N GLN A 20 35.12 1.15 -2.30
CA GLN A 20 34.37 -0.08 -2.60
C GLN A 20 33.23 -0.33 -1.62
N ARG A 21 33.43 -0.04 -0.32
CA ARG A 21 32.37 -0.17 0.68
C ARG A 21 31.26 0.85 0.46
N GLN A 22 31.62 2.10 0.18
CA GLN A 22 30.66 3.16 -0.11
C GLN A 22 29.81 2.80 -1.34
N GLN A 23 30.44 2.39 -2.44
CA GLN A 23 29.72 2.01 -3.65
C GLN A 23 28.78 0.80 -3.44
N ALA A 24 29.16 -0.14 -2.58
CA ALA A 24 28.32 -1.26 -2.21
C ALA A 24 27.11 -0.83 -1.36
N LEU A 25 27.29 0.11 -0.41
CA LEU A 25 26.18 0.68 0.36
C LEU A 25 25.25 1.52 -0.51
N GLU A 26 25.77 2.32 -1.44
CA GLU A 26 24.98 3.07 -2.42
C GLU A 26 24.13 2.13 -3.27
N SER A 27 24.72 1.08 -3.82
CA SER A 27 24.00 0.07 -4.61
C SER A 27 22.88 -0.62 -3.80
N TYR A 28 23.15 -0.93 -2.53
CA TYR A 28 22.17 -1.52 -1.62
C TYR A 28 21.01 -0.53 -1.33
N THR A 29 21.35 0.74 -1.16
CA THR A 29 20.40 1.83 -0.90
C THR A 29 19.45 2.03 -2.07
N GLU A 30 19.94 2.01 -3.31
CA GLU A 30 19.11 2.07 -4.51
C GLU A 30 18.09 0.92 -4.58
N GLU A 31 18.44 -0.28 -4.10
CA GLU A 31 17.48 -1.40 -4.04
C GLU A 31 16.35 -1.13 -3.05
N LEU A 32 16.69 -0.55 -1.89
CA LEU A 32 15.75 -0.20 -0.84
C LEU A 32 14.81 0.94 -1.27
N GLU A 33 15.33 1.94 -1.99
CA GLU A 33 14.51 3.03 -2.53
C GLU A 33 13.44 2.52 -3.50
N ARG A 34 13.78 1.55 -4.35
CA ARG A 34 12.80 0.93 -5.25
C ARG A 34 11.68 0.22 -4.49
N LEU A 35 12.01 -0.45 -3.38
CA LEU A 35 11.01 -1.08 -2.51
C LEU A 35 10.13 -0.02 -1.84
N SER A 36 10.73 1.04 -1.30
CA SER A 36 10.02 2.15 -0.66
C SER A 36 9.01 2.81 -1.62
N LEU A 37 9.46 3.14 -2.84
CA LEU A 37 8.62 3.73 -3.88
C LEU A 37 7.48 2.79 -4.29
N ALA A 38 7.77 1.50 -4.45
CA ALA A 38 6.75 0.51 -4.77
C ALA A 38 5.70 0.41 -3.65
N ALA A 39 6.14 0.33 -2.38
CA ALA A 39 5.26 0.26 -1.22
C ALA A 39 4.34 1.49 -1.13
N ASP A 40 4.90 2.69 -1.32
CA ASP A 40 4.12 3.93 -1.32
C ASP A 40 3.07 3.96 -2.44
N SER A 41 3.46 3.57 -3.66
CA SER A 41 2.56 3.56 -4.83
C SER A 41 1.33 2.64 -4.70
N ILE A 42 1.39 1.65 -3.81
CA ILE A 42 0.28 0.71 -3.55
C ILE A 42 -0.39 0.93 -2.18
N GLY A 43 -0.08 2.03 -1.49
CA GLY A 43 -0.74 2.38 -0.22
C GLY A 43 -0.22 1.66 1.02
N LEU A 44 1.03 1.19 0.99
CA LEU A 44 1.69 0.59 2.15
C LEU A 44 2.59 1.64 2.84
N GLN A 45 2.01 2.78 3.25
CA GLN A 45 2.76 3.88 3.86
C GLN A 45 3.63 3.43 5.04
N GLY A 46 3.13 2.57 5.94
CA GLY A 46 3.92 2.08 7.07
C GLY A 46 5.18 1.32 6.66
N LEU A 47 5.11 0.58 5.54
CA LEU A 47 6.28 -0.11 4.98
C LEU A 47 7.24 0.89 4.31
N ALA A 48 6.71 1.90 3.60
CA ALA A 48 7.53 2.96 3.02
C ALA A 48 8.29 3.76 4.09
N GLN A 49 7.63 4.10 5.20
CA GLN A 49 8.22 4.76 6.37
C GLN A 49 9.35 3.93 6.99
N LEU A 50 9.17 2.61 7.13
CA LEU A 50 10.22 1.73 7.61
C LEU A 50 11.41 1.64 6.65
N CYS A 51 11.15 1.59 5.34
CA CYS A 51 12.23 1.62 4.35
C CYS A 51 13.02 2.93 4.44
N ALA A 52 12.36 4.07 4.66
CA ALA A 52 13.03 5.34 4.89
C ALA A 52 13.88 5.33 6.18
N HIS A 53 13.39 4.71 7.26
CA HIS A 53 14.16 4.55 8.50
C HIS A 53 15.39 3.65 8.33
N LEU A 54 15.26 2.58 7.56
CA LEU A 54 16.39 1.72 7.20
C LEU A 54 17.41 2.46 6.32
N HIS A 55 16.95 3.29 5.38
CA HIS A 55 17.80 4.16 4.57
C HIS A 55 18.61 5.10 5.46
N ALA A 56 17.99 5.76 6.45
CA ALA A 56 18.70 6.61 7.41
C ALA A 56 19.79 5.85 8.20
N ASN A 57 19.56 4.57 8.52
CA ASN A 57 20.60 3.72 9.11
C ASN A 57 21.75 3.43 8.14
N LEU A 58 21.47 3.18 6.86
CA LEU A 58 22.49 2.98 5.81
C LEU A 58 23.34 4.24 5.61
N ASP A 59 22.73 5.43 5.64
CA ASP A 59 23.45 6.70 5.61
C ASP A 59 24.38 6.84 6.82
N ALA A 60 23.90 6.49 8.02
CA ALA A 60 24.71 6.53 9.24
C ALA A 60 25.89 5.54 9.18
N PHE A 61 25.72 4.36 8.57
CA PHE A 61 26.81 3.42 8.33
C PHE A 61 27.82 3.98 7.32
N THR A 62 27.34 4.56 6.22
CA THR A 62 28.19 5.16 5.17
C THR A 62 29.03 6.30 5.74
N ALA A 63 28.42 7.19 6.53
CA ALA A 63 29.09 8.33 7.16
C ALA A 63 30.19 7.94 8.16
N ARG A 64 30.16 6.72 8.72
CA ARG A 64 31.20 6.22 9.61
C ARG A 64 32.47 5.77 8.88
N GLU A 65 32.37 5.48 7.58
CA GLU A 65 33.46 4.95 6.73
C GLU A 65 34.16 3.69 7.26
N GLN A 66 33.51 3.00 8.21
CA GLN A 66 34.05 1.83 8.90
C GLN A 66 33.55 0.53 8.25
N VAL A 67 34.26 -0.57 8.54
CA VAL A 67 33.78 -1.91 8.20
C VAL A 67 32.60 -2.23 9.10
N LEU A 68 31.53 -2.78 8.53
CA LEU A 68 30.40 -3.26 9.32
C LEU A 68 30.82 -4.46 10.16
N SER A 69 30.47 -4.43 11.45
CA SER A 69 30.56 -5.58 12.33
C SER A 69 29.67 -6.73 11.84
N GLU A 70 29.92 -7.93 12.38
CA GLU A 70 29.07 -9.09 12.14
C GLU A 70 27.61 -8.82 12.55
N GLN A 71 27.42 -8.11 13.66
CA GLN A 71 26.10 -7.80 14.19
C GLN A 71 25.34 -6.81 13.32
N GLU A 72 25.97 -5.72 12.88
CA GLU A 72 25.35 -4.74 11.98
C GLU A 72 24.97 -5.36 10.63
N SER A 73 25.79 -6.28 10.15
CA SER A 73 25.49 -6.96 8.88
C SER A 73 24.43 -8.03 9.03
N ALA A 74 24.32 -8.66 10.21
CA ALA A 74 23.20 -9.54 10.51
C ALA A 74 21.88 -8.77 10.52
N LEU A 75 21.85 -7.54 11.04
CA LEU A 75 20.68 -6.66 10.97
C LEU A 75 20.27 -6.32 9.53
N LEU A 76 21.25 -5.91 8.69
CA LEU A 76 21.01 -5.59 7.28
C LEU A 76 20.59 -6.81 6.43
N ARG A 77 20.93 -8.03 6.84
CA ARG A 77 20.37 -9.24 6.22
C ARG A 77 19.00 -9.62 6.79
N GLY A 78 18.81 -9.38 8.09
CA GLY A 78 17.68 -9.90 8.85
C GLY A 78 16.34 -9.18 8.62
N TRP A 79 16.34 -7.92 8.20
CA TRP A 79 15.09 -7.15 8.04
C TRP A 79 14.18 -7.66 6.91
N GLN A 80 14.76 -8.37 5.93
CA GLN A 80 14.02 -8.84 4.76
C GLN A 80 12.93 -9.86 5.13
N GLN A 81 13.21 -10.75 6.08
CA GLN A 81 12.24 -11.77 6.48
C GLN A 81 11.00 -11.17 7.16
N PRO A 82 11.11 -10.29 8.17
CA PRO A 82 9.96 -9.58 8.72
C PRO A 82 9.15 -8.79 7.69
N VAL A 83 9.78 -8.25 6.65
CA VAL A 83 9.06 -7.57 5.55
C VAL A 83 8.27 -8.57 4.71
N LEU A 84 8.86 -9.71 4.37
CA LEU A 84 8.14 -10.78 3.66
C LEU A 84 6.97 -11.32 4.50
N ASP A 85 7.19 -11.58 5.78
CA ASP A 85 6.15 -12.02 6.72
C ASP A 85 4.99 -11.00 6.80
N TYR A 86 5.31 -9.70 6.77
CA TYR A 86 4.32 -8.63 6.68
C TYR A 86 3.55 -8.66 5.36
N LEU A 87 4.23 -8.79 4.23
CA LEU A 87 3.59 -8.84 2.91
C LEU A 87 2.70 -10.08 2.71
N GLU A 88 2.98 -11.19 3.40
CA GLU A 88 2.13 -12.39 3.41
C GLU A 88 0.89 -12.23 4.31
N ALA A 89 0.97 -11.39 5.34
CA ALA A 89 -0.09 -11.17 6.33
C ALA A 89 -0.33 -9.68 6.61
N ILE A 90 -0.62 -8.94 5.53
CA ILE A 90 -0.78 -7.48 5.55
C ILE A 90 -1.89 -7.07 6.52
N GLY A 91 -1.64 -6.01 7.30
CA GLY A 91 -2.61 -5.42 8.22
C GLY A 91 -2.79 -6.17 9.54
N THR A 92 -2.14 -7.33 9.72
CA THR A 92 -2.25 -8.08 10.98
C THR A 92 -1.35 -7.47 12.06
N GLU A 93 -1.82 -7.51 13.31
CA GLU A 93 -1.07 -6.97 14.44
C GLU A 93 0.25 -7.70 14.68
N ALA A 94 0.27 -9.02 14.48
CA ALA A 94 1.45 -9.85 14.73
C ALA A 94 2.60 -9.51 13.77
N SER A 95 2.34 -9.50 12.45
CA SER A 95 3.36 -9.20 11.44
C SER A 95 3.84 -7.74 11.54
N SER A 96 2.91 -6.81 11.77
CA SER A 96 3.24 -5.38 11.94
C SER A 96 4.14 -5.14 13.17
N ARG A 97 3.82 -5.76 14.32
CA ARG A 97 4.66 -5.66 15.52
C ARG A 97 6.03 -6.30 15.33
N GLN A 98 6.10 -7.46 14.67
CA GLN A 98 7.37 -8.14 14.41
C GLN A 98 8.32 -7.24 13.62
N LEU A 99 7.81 -6.57 12.59
CA LEU A 99 8.59 -5.68 11.74
C LEU A 99 9.08 -4.44 12.51
N VAL A 100 8.20 -3.78 13.26
CA VAL A 100 8.56 -2.61 14.09
C VAL A 100 9.56 -3.00 15.18
N ASN A 101 9.32 -4.12 15.89
CA ASN A 101 10.23 -4.60 16.93
C ASN A 101 11.63 -4.91 16.37
N PHE A 102 11.72 -5.40 15.13
CA PHE A 102 13.00 -5.65 14.49
C PHE A 102 13.79 -4.35 14.23
N MET A 103 13.09 -3.26 13.87
CA MET A 103 13.69 -1.93 13.64
C MET A 103 13.96 -1.14 14.93
N SER A 104 13.32 -1.50 16.04
CA SER A 104 13.55 -0.91 17.37
C SER A 104 14.68 -1.60 18.16
N GLN A 105 15.37 -2.59 17.59
CA GLN A 105 16.52 -3.24 18.24
C GLN A 105 17.64 -2.22 18.54
N ALA A 106 18.17 -2.24 19.76
CA ALA A 106 19.17 -1.28 20.23
C ALA A 106 20.53 -1.40 19.50
N GLU A 107 20.70 -2.49 18.76
CA GLU A 107 21.84 -2.79 17.90
C GLU A 107 21.88 -1.94 16.61
N TRP A 108 20.76 -1.33 16.21
CA TRP A 108 20.74 -0.34 15.13
C TRP A 108 21.47 0.93 15.55
N LEU A 109 22.10 1.63 14.59
CA LEU A 109 22.71 2.93 14.88
C LEU A 109 21.67 3.99 15.21
N LEU A 110 20.56 3.94 14.48
CA LEU A 110 19.39 4.76 14.68
C LEU A 110 18.23 3.80 14.96
N PRO A 111 18.13 3.26 16.19
CA PRO A 111 17.00 2.41 16.55
C PRO A 111 15.72 3.23 16.46
N LEU A 112 14.65 2.59 16.00
CA LEU A 112 13.35 3.25 15.91
C LEU A 112 12.84 3.59 17.31
N ASP A 113 12.67 4.89 17.59
CA ASP A 113 12.18 5.36 18.88
C ASP A 113 10.70 4.97 19.11
N GLN A 114 10.25 5.09 20.36
CA GLN A 114 8.95 4.58 20.75
C GLN A 114 7.78 5.31 20.11
N ASP A 115 7.91 6.63 19.88
CA ASP A 115 6.83 7.42 19.29
C ASP A 115 6.72 7.10 17.80
N ALA A 116 7.84 7.12 17.08
CA ALA A 116 7.89 6.72 15.67
C ALA A 116 7.46 5.25 15.46
N ALA A 117 7.82 4.35 16.37
CA ALA A 117 7.40 2.95 16.35
C ALA A 117 5.89 2.80 16.46
N ASN A 118 5.22 3.60 17.30
CA ASN A 118 3.77 3.56 17.45
C ASN A 118 3.07 4.08 16.18
N ASP A 119 3.55 5.19 15.63
CA ASP A 119 2.97 5.81 14.42
C ASP A 119 3.09 4.85 13.21
N ILE A 120 4.28 4.27 13.02
CA ILE A 120 4.52 3.27 11.96
C ILE A 120 3.66 2.02 12.19
N LEU A 121 3.56 1.55 13.43
CA LEU A 121 2.73 0.38 13.75
C LEU A 121 1.27 0.61 13.39
N GLU A 122 0.73 1.79 13.68
CA GLU A 122 -0.63 2.16 13.29
C GLU A 122 -0.77 2.16 11.77
N SER A 123 0.17 2.77 11.04
CA SER A 123 0.15 2.79 9.58
C SER A 123 0.24 1.39 8.94
N LEU A 124 1.09 0.50 9.46
CA LEU A 124 1.23 -0.88 8.96
C LEU A 124 -0.05 -1.70 9.10
N ARG A 125 -0.83 -1.44 10.16
CA ARG A 125 -2.10 -2.12 10.43
C ARG A 125 -3.25 -1.59 9.59
N HIS A 126 -3.10 -0.38 9.06
CA HIS A 126 -4.12 0.31 8.28
C HIS A 126 -3.55 0.72 6.91
N PRO A 127 -3.18 -0.24 6.05
CA PRO A 127 -2.75 0.07 4.69
C PRO A 127 -3.89 0.79 3.97
N ALA A 128 -3.60 1.94 3.41
CA ALA A 128 -4.56 2.77 2.70
C ALA A 128 -3.89 3.24 1.40
N PRO A 129 -4.56 3.13 0.23
CA PRO A 129 -4.05 3.72 -0.99
C PRO A 129 -3.73 5.20 -0.75
N SER A 130 -2.58 5.67 -1.25
CA SER A 130 -2.23 7.09 -1.13
C SER A 130 -3.38 7.91 -1.71
N LEU A 131 -4.03 8.70 -0.85
CA LEU A 131 -5.21 9.50 -1.22
C LEU A 131 -4.83 10.69 -2.12
N GLU A 132 -3.54 10.90 -2.35
CA GLU A 132 -2.99 11.99 -3.16
C GLU A 132 -3.45 11.94 -4.63
N ASP A 133 -3.90 10.78 -5.13
CA ASP A 133 -4.42 10.63 -6.50
C ASP A 133 -5.95 10.77 -6.60
N PHE A 134 -6.66 10.81 -5.46
CA PHE A 134 -8.08 11.15 -5.41
C PHE A 134 -8.18 12.64 -5.08
N GLY A 135 -8.03 13.49 -6.11
CA GLY A 135 -8.06 14.95 -5.95
C GLY A 135 -9.23 15.44 -5.07
N ASP A 136 -8.99 16.53 -4.33
CA ASP A 136 -9.89 17.18 -3.35
C ASP A 136 -11.25 16.48 -3.22
N ILE A 137 -11.31 15.43 -2.41
CA ILE A 137 -12.57 14.78 -2.05
C ILE A 137 -13.33 15.83 -1.25
N GLU A 138 -14.27 16.53 -1.90
CA GLU A 138 -15.18 17.44 -1.21
C GLU A 138 -15.76 16.72 0.01
N GLU A 139 -15.71 17.38 1.18
CA GLU A 139 -16.26 16.80 2.41
C GLU A 139 -17.68 16.32 2.14
N ARG A 140 -17.91 15.02 2.30
CA ARG A 140 -19.20 14.40 2.02
C ARG A 140 -20.30 15.17 2.77
N PRO A 141 -21.31 15.73 2.08
CA PRO A 141 -22.40 16.45 2.72
C PRO A 141 -23.07 15.58 3.79
N ARG A 142 -23.15 16.08 5.02
CA ARG A 142 -23.75 15.36 6.16
C ARG A 142 -25.24 15.63 6.34
N GLU A 143 -25.74 16.68 5.69
CA GLU A 143 -27.14 17.10 5.75
C GLU A 143 -27.70 17.17 4.33
N ALA A 144 -28.87 16.56 4.12
CA ALA A 144 -29.60 16.65 2.87
C ALA A 144 -30.27 18.03 2.75
N ARG A 145 -30.04 18.70 1.62
CA ARG A 145 -30.70 19.95 1.25
C ARG A 145 -32.05 19.67 0.59
N PRO A 146 -32.94 20.68 0.47
CA PRO A 146 -34.21 20.52 -0.25
C PRO A 146 -34.03 20.06 -1.70
N GLU A 147 -32.95 20.47 -2.37
CA GLU A 147 -32.63 20.02 -3.73
C GLU A 147 -32.29 18.51 -3.80
N ASP A 148 -31.67 17.93 -2.77
CA ASP A 148 -31.25 16.52 -2.74
C ASP A 148 -32.43 15.53 -2.62
N VAL A 149 -33.59 16.04 -2.19
CA VAL A 149 -34.83 15.25 -2.02
C VAL A 149 -35.93 15.66 -3.00
N SER A 150 -35.60 16.54 -3.96
CA SER A 150 -36.55 16.94 -4.99
C SER A 150 -36.82 15.77 -5.94
N LEU A 151 -38.10 15.48 -6.16
CA LEU A 151 -38.56 14.52 -7.16
C LEU A 151 -39.00 15.21 -8.46
N GLU A 152 -38.78 16.52 -8.58
CA GLU A 152 -39.09 17.26 -9.80
C GLU A 152 -38.15 16.82 -10.92
N LEU A 153 -38.73 16.29 -12.00
CA LEU A 153 -37.99 15.91 -13.18
C LEU A 153 -37.55 17.16 -13.95
N PRO A 154 -36.28 17.25 -14.38
CA PRO A 154 -35.83 18.30 -15.28
C PRO A 154 -36.68 18.37 -16.55
N PRO A 155 -36.88 19.57 -17.13
CA PRO A 155 -37.68 19.73 -18.35
C PRO A 155 -37.06 19.03 -19.58
N GLU A 156 -35.76 18.75 -19.54
CA GLU A 156 -35.02 18.07 -20.61
C GLU A 156 -35.03 16.53 -20.46
N THR A 157 -35.71 15.98 -19.45
CA THR A 157 -35.78 14.53 -19.24
C THR A 157 -36.60 13.86 -20.34
N ASN A 158 -36.02 12.86 -21.02
CA ASN A 158 -36.73 12.03 -21.98
C ASN A 158 -37.67 11.04 -21.25
N PRO A 159 -39.00 11.17 -21.38
CA PRO A 159 -39.95 10.35 -20.62
C PRO A 159 -39.93 8.88 -21.03
N GLU A 160 -39.70 8.56 -22.31
CA GLU A 160 -39.67 7.16 -22.78
C GLU A 160 -38.43 6.42 -22.26
N LEU A 161 -37.29 7.11 -22.21
CA LEU A 161 -36.06 6.57 -21.63
C LEU A 161 -36.22 6.38 -20.12
N LEU A 162 -36.80 7.37 -19.41
CA LEU A 162 -37.06 7.26 -17.98
C LEU A 162 -37.97 6.06 -17.66
N ASP A 163 -39.06 5.88 -18.40
CA ASP A 163 -39.98 4.75 -18.20
C ASP A 163 -39.31 3.39 -18.44
N SER A 164 -38.45 3.29 -19.46
CA SER A 164 -37.65 2.08 -19.72
C SER A 164 -36.67 1.81 -18.57
N LEU A 165 -35.97 2.85 -18.09
CA LEU A 165 -35.05 2.72 -16.94
C LEU A 165 -35.78 2.31 -15.67
N LEU A 166 -36.95 2.88 -15.38
CA LEU A 166 -37.75 2.51 -14.21
C LEU A 166 -38.20 1.03 -14.25
N GLN A 167 -38.34 0.43 -15.43
CA GLN A 167 -38.68 -0.98 -15.59
C GLN A 167 -37.45 -1.89 -15.51
N GLU A 168 -36.30 -1.46 -16.05
CA GLU A 168 -35.12 -2.31 -16.19
C GLU A 168 -34.15 -2.24 -14.99
N LEU A 169 -33.95 -1.04 -14.43
CA LEU A 169 -32.97 -0.79 -13.38
C LEU A 169 -33.20 -1.62 -12.10
N PRO A 170 -34.44 -1.84 -11.62
CA PRO A 170 -34.64 -2.65 -10.41
C PRO A 170 -34.10 -4.07 -10.55
N ASN A 171 -34.33 -4.69 -11.71
CA ASN A 171 -33.85 -6.04 -11.99
C ASN A 171 -32.33 -6.06 -12.17
N GLN A 172 -31.78 -5.13 -12.95
CA GLN A 172 -30.33 -5.02 -13.18
C GLN A 172 -29.57 -4.75 -11.86
N THR A 173 -30.08 -3.88 -11.00
CA THR A 173 -29.44 -3.56 -9.70
C THR A 173 -29.50 -4.76 -8.74
N SER A 174 -30.62 -5.50 -8.75
CA SER A 174 -30.76 -6.74 -7.97
C SER A 174 -29.77 -7.81 -8.43
N GLU A 175 -29.67 -8.05 -9.75
CA GLU A 175 -28.71 -9.00 -10.32
C GLU A 175 -27.25 -8.60 -10.04
N PHE A 176 -26.93 -7.30 -10.17
CA PHE A 176 -25.62 -6.78 -9.86
C PHE A 176 -25.26 -6.98 -8.38
N SER A 177 -26.17 -6.64 -7.47
CA SER A 177 -25.96 -6.82 -6.03
C SER A 177 -25.75 -8.29 -5.66
N ALA A 178 -26.53 -9.19 -6.27
CA ALA A 178 -26.39 -10.63 -6.04
C ALA A 178 -25.03 -11.15 -6.53
N ALA A 179 -24.59 -10.75 -7.73
CA ALA A 179 -23.30 -11.15 -8.28
C ALA A 179 -22.12 -10.68 -7.41
N ILE A 180 -22.16 -9.42 -6.95
CA ILE A 180 -21.13 -8.86 -6.06
C ILE A 180 -21.12 -9.60 -4.72
N GLN A 181 -22.29 -9.94 -4.18
CA GLN A 181 -22.37 -10.66 -2.91
C GLN A 181 -21.81 -12.09 -3.01
N GLN A 182 -22.10 -12.81 -4.10
CA GLN A 182 -21.51 -14.14 -4.34
C GLN A 182 -19.98 -14.08 -4.50
N LEU A 183 -19.47 -13.06 -5.20
CA LEU A 183 -18.02 -12.84 -5.34
C LEU A 183 -17.37 -12.54 -3.98
N TYR A 184 -18.00 -11.70 -3.15
CA TYR A 184 -17.52 -11.38 -1.81
C TYR A 184 -17.53 -12.58 -0.86
N GLU A 185 -18.56 -13.42 -0.94
CA GLU A 185 -18.71 -14.64 -0.13
C GLU A 185 -17.79 -15.80 -0.61
N GLY A 186 -17.08 -15.62 -1.72
CA GLY A 186 -16.16 -16.61 -2.29
C GLY A 186 -16.85 -17.77 -3.01
N THR A 187 -18.17 -17.66 -3.25
CA THR A 187 -18.99 -18.64 -3.97
C THR A 187 -19.23 -18.26 -5.43
N GLY A 188 -18.80 -17.07 -5.83
CA GLY A 188 -18.95 -16.52 -7.18
C GLY A 188 -18.09 -17.21 -8.23
N THR A 189 -18.56 -17.16 -9.47
CA THR A 189 -17.93 -17.72 -10.66
C THR A 189 -17.47 -16.63 -11.63
N PRO A 190 -16.64 -16.95 -12.65
CA PRO A 190 -16.31 -15.99 -13.71
C PRO A 190 -17.54 -15.41 -14.42
N ALA A 191 -18.64 -16.15 -14.50
CA ALA A 191 -19.89 -15.67 -15.08
C ALA A 191 -20.54 -14.55 -14.25
N ASP A 192 -20.41 -14.59 -12.92
CA ASP A 192 -20.92 -13.54 -12.03
C ASP A 192 -20.11 -12.25 -12.20
N MET A 193 -18.81 -12.36 -12.43
CA MET A 193 -17.93 -11.23 -12.75
C MET A 193 -18.30 -10.59 -14.10
N GLU A 194 -18.52 -11.40 -15.14
CA GLU A 194 -18.96 -10.90 -16.46
C GLU A 194 -20.35 -10.26 -16.39
N ALA A 195 -21.28 -10.84 -15.63
CA ALA A 195 -22.61 -10.29 -15.42
C ALA A 195 -22.54 -8.92 -14.73
N ALA A 196 -21.75 -8.80 -13.66
CA ALA A 196 -21.56 -7.54 -12.94
C ALA A 196 -20.95 -6.45 -13.82
N GLN A 197 -19.91 -6.78 -14.60
CA GLN A 197 -19.26 -5.85 -15.53
C GLN A 197 -20.23 -5.36 -16.61
N ARG A 198 -21.00 -6.27 -17.21
CA ARG A 198 -22.00 -5.93 -18.22
C ARG A 198 -23.05 -4.98 -17.67
N ILE A 199 -23.60 -5.26 -16.49
CA ILE A 199 -24.62 -4.41 -15.86
C ILE A 199 -24.04 -3.03 -15.53
N ALA A 200 -22.83 -2.97 -14.96
CA ALA A 200 -22.17 -1.70 -14.68
C ALA A 200 -21.93 -0.87 -15.96
N HIS A 201 -21.56 -1.52 -17.06
CA HIS A 201 -21.37 -0.86 -18.35
C HIS A 201 -22.69 -0.31 -18.92
N THR A 202 -23.78 -1.08 -18.84
CA THR A 202 -25.12 -0.63 -19.23
C THR A 202 -25.58 0.56 -18.40
N LEU A 203 -25.40 0.52 -17.08
CA LEU A 203 -25.78 1.60 -16.17
C LEU A 203 -25.03 2.90 -16.47
N LYS A 204 -23.72 2.78 -16.72
CA LYS A 204 -22.88 3.92 -17.13
C LYS A 204 -23.31 4.50 -18.47
N GLY A 205 -23.69 3.64 -19.42
CA GLY A 205 -24.22 4.07 -20.72
C GLY A 205 -25.52 4.86 -20.58
N ALA A 206 -26.46 4.33 -19.80
CA ALA A 206 -27.75 4.96 -19.55
C ALA A 206 -27.66 6.28 -18.77
N GLY A 207 -26.72 6.42 -17.84
CA GLY A 207 -26.54 7.64 -17.05
C GLY A 207 -25.86 8.80 -17.79
N ASN A 208 -25.23 8.54 -18.94
CA ASN A 208 -24.52 9.54 -19.75
C ASN A 208 -25.30 10.03 -20.99
N THR A 209 -26.49 9.49 -21.23
CA THR A 209 -27.38 9.83 -22.36
C THR A 209 -28.60 10.58 -21.88
#